data_AF-A0A7V4ABY0-F1
#
_entry.id   AF-A0A7V4ABY0-F1
#
_cell.length_a   1.000
_cell.length_b   1.000
_cell.length_c   1.000
_cell.angle_alpha   90.00
_cell.angle_beta   90.00
_cell.angle_gamma   90.00
#
_symmetry.space_group_name_H-M   'P 1'
#
loop_
_entity.id
_entity.type
_entity.pdbx_description
1 polymer ?
#
loop_
_entity_poly.entity_id
_entity_poly.type
_entity_poly.pdbx_seq_one_letter_code
_entity_poly.pdbx_strand_id
1 'polypeptide(L)' 'MTQIEFARKGIITEVMEKIAKDENVSPEFIKEKVSEGEIIIPFNPNHKSLKKPCGIGSGLR' A
#
# COMPACT_ATOMS: atom_id res chain seq x y z
N MET A 1 12.68 -6.68 1.27
CA MET A 1 11.35 -6.85 1.86
C MET A 1 10.40 -5.93 1.12
N THR A 2 9.26 -6.45 0.68
CA THR A 2 8.29 -5.79 -0.21
C THR A 2 6.98 -5.50 0.53
N GLN A 3 6.16 -4.58 0.01
CA GLN A 3 4.87 -4.24 0.62
C GLN A 3 3.91 -5.43 0.69
N ILE A 4 3.96 -6.33 -0.30
CA ILE A 4 3.15 -7.56 -0.31
C ILE A 4 3.56 -8.53 0.81
N GLU A 5 4.86 -8.64 1.12
CA GLU A 5 5.32 -9.47 2.25
C GLU A 5 4.85 -8.92 3.59
N PHE A 6 4.84 -7.59 3.77
CA PHE A 6 4.29 -6.96 4.97
C PHE A 6 2.79 -7.22 5.09
N ALA A 7 2.04 -7.05 4.00
CA ALA A 7 0.61 -7.32 3.95
C ALA A 7 0.28 -8.77 4.32
N ARG A 8 0.98 -9.74 3.74
CA ARG A 8 0.81 -11.18 4.03
C ARG A 8 1.18 -11.56 5.46
N LYS A 9 2.08 -10.81 6.11
CA LYS A 9 2.41 -10.96 7.53
C LYS A 9 1.42 -10.25 8.46
N GLY A 10 0.39 -9.60 7.92
CA GLY A 10 -0.57 -8.82 8.69
C GLY A 10 -0.02 -7.47 9.19
N ILE A 11 1.13 -7.03 8.69
CA ILE A 11 1.81 -5.80 9.12
C ILE A 11 1.34 -4.65 8.22
N ILE A 12 0.75 -3.63 8.84
CA ILE A 12 0.40 -2.36 8.18
C ILE A 12 1.64 -1.48 8.17
N THR A 13 2.04 -1.01 6.99
CA THR A 13 3.18 -0.09 6.84
C THR A 13 2.71 1.36 6.77
N GLU A 14 3.57 2.31 7.13
CA GLU A 14 3.26 3.75 7.01
C GLU A 14 2.87 4.14 5.56
N VAL A 15 3.41 3.41 4.57
CA VAL A 15 3.08 3.61 3.16
C VAL A 15 1.62 3.24 2.88
N MET A 16 1.14 2.11 3.43
CA MET A 16 -0.26 1.70 3.33
C MET A 16 -1.18 2.70 4.04
N GLU A 17 -0.78 3.22 5.21
CA GLU A 17 -1.56 4.25 5.92
C GLU A 17 -1.66 5.55 5.13
N LYS A 18 -0.59 5.99 4.48
CA LYS A 18 -0.60 7.18 3.61
C LYS A 18 -1.56 7.00 2.44
N ILE A 19 -1.49 5.87 1.74
CA ILE A 19 -2.38 5.56 0.62
C ILE A 19 -3.82 5.46 1.10
N ALA A 20 -4.07 4.79 2.22
CA ALA A 20 -5.39 4.68 2.82
C ALA A 20 -6.00 6.05 3.12
N LYS A 21 -5.19 6.99 3.64
CA LYS A 21 -5.61 8.38 3.87
C LYS A 21 -5.92 9.14 2.58
N ASP A 22 -5.07 9.02 1.56
CA ASP A 22 -5.23 9.73 0.27
C ASP A 22 -6.48 9.22 -0.47
N GLU A 23 -6.72 7.91 -0.44
CA GLU A 23 -7.86 7.23 -1.07
C GLU A 23 -9.13 7.19 -0.19
N ASN A 24 -9.05 7.71 1.04
CA ASN A 24 -10.13 7.73 2.03
C ASN A 24 -10.70 6.34 2.39
N VAL A 25 -9.83 5.33 2.41
CA VAL A 25 -10.17 3.95 2.80
C VAL A 25 -9.44 3.55 4.08
N SER A 26 -9.84 2.42 4.68
CA SER A 26 -9.15 1.90 5.86
C SER A 26 -7.78 1.30 5.50
N PRO A 27 -6.73 1.47 6.33
CA PRO A 27 -5.43 0.84 6.08
C PRO A 27 -5.50 -0.70 6.10
N GLU A 28 -6.46 -1.26 6.84
CA GLU A 28 -6.76 -2.69 6.83
C GLU A 28 -7.29 -3.18 5.48
N PHE A 29 -8.12 -2.37 4.81
CA PHE A 29 -8.64 -2.66 3.48
C PHE A 29 -7.50 -2.69 2.46
N ILE A 30 -6.61 -1.68 2.48
CA ILE A 30 -5.41 -1.66 1.64
C ILE A 30 -4.55 -2.90 1.90
N LYS A 31 -4.27 -3.23 3.16
CA LYS A 31 -3.48 -4.41 3.54
C LYS A 31 -4.09 -5.70 3.01
N GLU A 32 -5.40 -5.89 3.18
CA GLU A 32 -6.12 -7.08 2.71
C GLU A 32 -5.98 -7.22 1.18
N LYS A 33 -6.33 -6.17 0.44
CA LYS A 33 -6.21 -6.14 -1.01
C LYS A 33 -4.78 -6.30 -1.53
N VAL A 34 -3.79 -5.75 -0.82
CA VAL A 34 -2.38 -5.95 -1.15
C VAL A 34 -1.93 -7.39 -0.88
N SER A 35 -2.46 -8.03 0.17
CA SER A 35 -2.16 -9.43 0.48
C SER A 35 -2.77 -10.39 -0.55
N GLU A 36 -3.97 -10.07 -1.06
CA GLU A 36 -4.66 -10.78 -2.14
C GLU A 36 -4.03 -10.52 -3.52
N GLY A 37 -3.24 -9.45 -3.66
CA GLY A 37 -2.61 -9.06 -4.92
C GLY A 37 -3.52 -8.24 -5.84
N GLU A 38 -4.67 -7.78 -5.35
CA GLU A 38 -5.56 -6.86 -6.09
C GLU A 38 -5.03 -5.42 -6.12
N ILE A 39 -4.28 -5.02 -5.08
CA ILE A 39 -3.63 -3.69 -5.00
C ILE A 39 -2.12 -3.87 -4.92
N ILE A 40 -1.39 -3.11 -5.73
CA ILE A 40 0.07 -3.09 -5.75
C ILE A 40 0.55 -1.71 -5.33
N ILE A 41 1.54 -1.67 -4.45
CA ILE A 41 2.18 -0.43 -3.99
C ILE A 41 3.63 -0.40 -4.50
N PRO A 42 3.91 0.30 -5.61
CA PRO A 42 5.28 0.49 -6.10
C PRO A 42 6.02 1.47 -5.18
N PHE A 43 6.58 0.94 -4.08
CA PHE A 43 7.41 1.71 -3.16
C PHE A 43 8.84 1.18 -3.14
N ASN A 44 9.77 1.98 -3.67
CA ASN A 44 11.20 1.71 -3.55
C ASN A 44 11.80 2.61 -2.46
N PRO A 45 12.31 2.06 -1.33
CA PRO A 45 12.88 2.85 -0.26
C PRO A 45 14.13 3.66 -0.67
N ASN A 46 14.81 3.27 -1.75
CA ASN A 46 15.94 4.03 -2.31
C ASN A 46 15.47 5.28 -3.08
N HIS A 47 14.19 5.35 -3.47
CA HIS A 47 13.64 6.45 -4.22
C HIS A 47 13.14 7.56 -3.28
N LYS A 48 14.08 8.29 -2.67
CA LYS A 48 13.80 9.38 -1.73
C LYS A 48 13.02 10.56 -2.34
N SER A 49 13.01 10.67 -3.67
CA SER A 49 12.29 11.70 -4.43
C SER A 49 10.81 11.35 -4.67
N LEU A 50 10.35 10.16 -4.26
CA LEU A 50 8.95 9.76 -4.40
C LEU A 50 8.09 10.61 -3.45
N LYS A 51 7.48 11.67 -4.00
CA LYS A 51 6.71 12.65 -3.22
C LYS A 51 5.42 12.06 -2.64
N LYS A 52 4.84 11.06 -3.31
CA LYS A 52 3.62 10.38 -2.88
C LYS A 52 3.69 8.89 -3.22
N PRO A 53 3.48 7.99 -2.26
CA PRO A 53 3.17 6.60 -2.56
C PRO A 53 1.73 6.51 -3.10
N CYS A 54 1.54 5.74 -4.16
CA CYS A 54 0.22 5.48 -4.73
C CYS A 54 -0.02 3.97 -4.72
N GLY A 55 -1.25 3.55 -4.42
CA GLY A 55 -1.69 2.19 -4.66
C GLY A 55 -2.28 2.10 -6.07
N ILE A 56 -2.02 1.02 -6.78
CA ILE A 56 -2.59 0.74 -8.10
C ILE A 56 -3.35 -0.57 -7.99
N GLY A 57 -4.66 -0.55 -8.22
CA GLY A 57 -5.49 -1.75 -8.11
C GLY A 57 -6.97 -1.46 -8.18
N SER A 58 -7.75 -2.54 -8.17
CA SER A 58 -9.22 -2.49 -8.19
C SER A 58 -9.76 -1.84 -6.91
N GLY A 59 -10.46 -0.71 -7.04
CA GLY A 59 -11.05 0.02 -5.91
C GLY A 59 -10.29 1.26 -5.44
N LEU A 60 -9.19 1.62 -6.12
CA LEU A 60 -8.51 2.92 -5.98
C LEU A 60 -8.86 3.80 -7.18
N ARG A 61 -8.99 5.12 -6.99
CA ARG A 61 -9.68 6.03 -7.93
C ARG A 61 -8.74 6.87 -8.80
#